data_AF-A0A2V9HRZ9-F1
#
_entry.id   AF-A0A2V9HRZ9-F1
#
_cell.length_a   1.000
_cell.length_b   1.000
_cell.length_c   1.000
_cell.angle_alpha   90.00
_cell.angle_beta   90.00
_cell.angle_gamma   90.00
#
_symmetry.space_group_name_H-M   'P 1'
#
loop_
_entity.id
_entity.type
_entity.pdbx_description
1 polymer ?
#
loop_
_entity_poly.entity_id
_entity_poly.type
_entity_poly.pdbx_seq_one_letter_code
_entity_poly.pdbx_strand_id
1 'polypeptide(L)'
;MTGEPLTPQKRTEIEAVGGAPVPVYGLSEAGVIAAGCNQSHPQSDHCHLYKDTTAIISHRQNVPHSDLFVESYLFTSLLYESPKILLNVGMGDYGEISSESCACVFGKVGFDTCLNNIRSYEKLTGEGVTFVDTDFIRIVERDLPERFGGRSTDYQLVEKEDSRGFTHLQLLVSPRVGEIQETEVLDRFLSLLRRAEASPDSWSQSGTEMWKQSNMLQIVREFPFPTVSGKIMPFFVSKPKSVPSEERSTASQKI
;
A
#
# COMPACT_ATOMS: atom_id res chain seq x y z
N MET A 1 -5.30 13.44 6.04
CA MET A 1 -4.53 12.19 6.00
C MET A 1 -3.80 12.14 4.67
N THR A 2 -2.48 11.96 4.66
CA THR A 2 -1.65 11.91 3.45
C THR A 2 -0.51 10.91 3.66
N GLY A 3 0.09 10.42 2.58
CA GLY A 3 1.25 9.51 2.62
C GLY A 3 0.92 8.05 2.94
N GLU A 4 -0.34 7.73 3.22
CA GLU A 4 -0.83 6.36 3.36
C GLU A 4 -2.33 6.26 3.05
N PRO A 5 -2.85 5.08 2.67
CA PRO A 5 -4.28 4.89 2.44
C PRO A 5 -5.13 5.14 3.69
N LEU A 6 -6.19 5.94 3.55
CA LEU A 6 -7.20 6.09 4.60
C LEU A 6 -8.18 4.90 4.52
N THR A 7 -7.98 3.89 5.36
CA THR A 7 -8.85 2.71 5.42
C THR A 7 -10.15 3.00 6.20
N PRO A 8 -11.23 2.21 6.02
CA PRO A 8 -12.49 2.43 6.73
C PRO A 8 -12.36 2.42 8.26
N GLN A 9 -11.46 1.58 8.78
CA GLN A 9 -11.19 1.51 10.20
C GLN A 9 -10.45 2.74 10.72
N LYS A 10 -9.39 3.19 10.02
CA LYS A 10 -8.68 4.43 10.38
C LYS A 10 -9.64 5.62 10.41
N ARG A 11 -10.56 5.68 9.44
CA ARG A 11 -11.63 6.68 9.43
C ARG A 11 -12.51 6.59 10.68
N THR A 12 -12.98 5.39 11.02
CA THR A 12 -13.84 5.15 12.20
C THR A 12 -13.15 5.58 13.50
N GLU A 13 -11.86 5.27 13.68
CA GLU A 13 -11.12 5.63 14.89
C GLU A 13 -10.89 7.13 15.02
N ILE A 14 -10.56 7.81 13.93
CA ILE A 14 -10.42 9.27 13.91
C ILE A 14 -11.77 9.93 14.22
N GLU A 15 -12.86 9.43 13.63
CA GLU A 15 -14.22 9.93 13.89
C GLU A 15 -14.67 9.66 15.34
N ALA A 16 -14.27 8.53 15.95
CA ALA A 16 -14.63 8.18 17.33
C ALA A 16 -14.04 9.15 18.37
N VAL A 17 -12.91 9.80 18.07
CA VAL A 17 -12.33 10.86 18.91
C VAL A 17 -12.81 12.27 18.51
N GLY A 18 -13.82 12.37 17.64
CA GLY A 18 -14.39 13.62 17.16
C GLY A 18 -13.63 14.29 16.01
N GLY A 19 -12.66 13.58 15.40
CA GLY A 19 -11.93 14.06 14.23
C GLY A 19 -12.72 13.90 12.94
N ALA A 20 -12.33 14.65 11.90
CA ALA A 20 -12.89 14.54 10.55
C ALA A 20 -11.76 14.25 9.55
N PRO A 21 -11.52 12.96 9.21
CA PRO A 21 -10.41 12.60 8.34
C PRO A 21 -10.73 12.96 6.89
N VAL A 22 -9.87 13.75 6.26
CA VAL A 22 -9.93 14.05 4.81
C VAL A 22 -8.71 13.43 4.13
N PRO A 23 -8.88 12.49 3.17
CA PRO A 23 -7.77 11.91 2.44
C PRO A 23 -7.17 12.94 1.47
N VAL A 24 -5.86 12.89 1.28
CA VAL A 24 -5.11 13.69 0.32
C VAL A 24 -4.13 12.76 -0.37
N TYR A 25 -4.17 12.72 -1.70
CA TYR A 25 -3.28 11.92 -2.53
C TYR A 25 -2.32 12.84 -3.30
N GLY A 26 -1.05 12.48 -3.29
CA GLY A 26 -0.01 13.25 -3.97
C GLY A 26 1.28 12.46 -4.16
N LEU A 27 2.15 13.00 -5.02
CA LEU A 27 3.45 12.45 -5.37
C LEU A 27 4.50 13.54 -5.25
N SER A 28 5.75 13.17 -4.97
CA SER A 28 6.88 14.13 -4.96
C SER A 28 7.06 14.82 -6.32
N GLU A 29 6.72 14.12 -7.40
CA GLU A 29 6.86 14.57 -8.79
C GLU A 29 5.79 15.57 -9.23
N ALA A 30 4.58 15.43 -8.68
CA ALA A 30 3.38 16.14 -9.15
C ALA A 30 2.68 16.99 -8.07
N GLY A 31 3.17 16.94 -6.82
CA GLY A 31 2.52 17.60 -5.69
C GLY A 31 1.22 16.91 -5.30
N VAL A 32 0.25 17.68 -4.84
CA VAL A 32 -1.09 17.17 -4.50
C VAL A 32 -1.88 16.96 -5.78
N ILE A 33 -2.37 15.74 -5.96
CA ILE A 33 -3.07 15.29 -7.17
C ILE A 33 -4.58 15.22 -6.91
N ALA A 34 -4.98 14.78 -5.72
CA ALA A 34 -6.39 14.64 -5.39
C ALA A 34 -6.63 14.87 -3.89
N ALA A 35 -7.84 15.31 -3.54
CA ALA A 35 -8.24 15.48 -2.15
C ALA A 35 -9.70 15.08 -1.93
N GLY A 36 -9.98 14.53 -0.75
CA GLY A 36 -11.33 14.22 -0.30
C GLY A 36 -12.14 15.49 -0.03
N CYS A 37 -13.45 15.31 0.13
CA CYS A 37 -14.37 16.39 0.44
C CYS A 37 -15.14 16.11 1.74
N ASN A 38 -16.01 17.04 2.14
CA ASN A 38 -16.83 16.92 3.34
C ASN A 38 -18.12 16.12 3.15
N GLN A 39 -18.32 15.50 1.98
CA GLN A 39 -19.49 14.66 1.72
C GLN A 39 -19.22 13.24 2.18
N SER A 40 -20.30 12.50 2.45
CA SER A 40 -20.19 11.09 2.81
C SER A 40 -20.05 10.24 1.55
N HIS A 41 -18.97 9.46 1.49
CA HIS A 41 -18.70 8.50 0.44
C HIS A 41 -18.57 7.09 1.02
N PRO A 42 -18.96 6.03 0.27
CA PRO A 42 -18.79 4.64 0.69
C PRO A 42 -17.31 4.28 0.94
N GLN A 43 -16.43 4.73 0.06
CA GLN A 43 -14.98 4.56 0.17
C GLN A 43 -14.40 5.61 1.12
N SER A 44 -13.55 5.18 2.04
CA SER A 44 -12.91 6.04 3.03
C SER A 44 -11.82 6.92 2.44
N ASP A 45 -11.21 6.51 1.33
CA ASP A 45 -10.15 7.21 0.61
C ASP A 45 -10.64 7.96 -0.63
N HIS A 46 -11.95 8.20 -0.76
CA HIS A 46 -12.53 8.95 -1.87
C HIS A 46 -11.88 10.32 -2.03
N CYS A 47 -11.31 10.57 -3.19
CA CYS A 47 -10.66 11.84 -3.55
C CYS A 47 -11.18 12.37 -4.88
N HIS A 48 -11.34 13.69 -4.97
CA HIS A 48 -11.55 14.41 -6.23
C HIS A 48 -10.20 14.71 -6.89
N LEU A 49 -10.03 14.28 -8.14
CA LEU A 49 -8.84 14.58 -8.94
C LEU A 49 -8.80 16.07 -9.29
N TYR A 50 -7.65 16.70 -9.10
CA TYR A 50 -7.37 18.06 -9.57
C TYR A 50 -7.08 18.02 -11.07
N LYS A 51 -8.16 17.99 -11.86
CA LYS A 51 -8.14 17.83 -13.33
C LYS A 51 -7.47 19.00 -14.06
N ASP A 52 -7.21 20.10 -13.38
CA ASP A 52 -6.48 21.26 -13.88
C ASP A 52 -4.96 21.08 -13.76
N THR A 53 -4.47 20.25 -12.83
CA THR A 53 -3.03 20.06 -12.61
C THR A 53 -2.48 18.79 -13.24
N THR A 54 -3.24 17.70 -13.15
CA THR A 54 -2.77 16.35 -13.48
C THR A 54 -3.87 15.55 -14.15
N ALA A 55 -3.55 14.93 -15.28
CA ALA A 55 -4.38 13.89 -15.88
C ALA A 55 -3.91 12.51 -15.42
N ILE A 56 -4.87 11.62 -15.18
CA ILE A 56 -4.62 10.21 -14.86
C ILE A 56 -5.41 9.34 -15.82
N ILE A 57 -4.76 8.30 -16.35
CA ILE A 57 -5.42 7.20 -17.06
C ILE A 57 -5.08 5.87 -16.39
N SER A 58 -5.99 4.91 -16.48
CA SER A 58 -5.73 3.53 -16.07
C SER A 58 -4.99 2.76 -17.17
N HIS A 59 -4.00 1.98 -16.77
CA HIS A 59 -3.23 1.10 -17.63
C HIS A 59 -3.04 -0.25 -16.94
N ARG A 60 -3.40 -1.32 -17.64
CA ARG A 60 -3.19 -2.68 -17.14
C ARG A 60 -1.68 -2.97 -17.01
N GLN A 61 -1.23 -3.12 -15.78
CA GLN A 61 0.15 -3.40 -15.43
C GLN A 61 0.26 -4.77 -14.76
N ASN A 62 1.18 -5.62 -15.24
CA ASN A 62 1.56 -6.82 -14.51
C ASN A 62 2.41 -6.39 -13.31
N VAL A 63 2.01 -6.82 -12.12
CA VAL A 63 2.75 -6.51 -10.89
C VAL A 63 4.10 -7.24 -10.98
N PRO A 64 5.24 -6.53 -10.89
CA PRO A 64 6.54 -7.18 -10.87
C PRO A 64 6.56 -8.27 -9.82
N HIS A 65 7.20 -9.38 -10.14
CA HIS A 65 7.34 -10.49 -9.19
C HIS A 65 6.01 -11.10 -8.70
N SER A 66 4.92 -10.98 -9.47
CA SER A 66 3.61 -11.55 -9.12
C SER A 66 2.90 -12.09 -10.37
N ASP A 67 1.95 -13.02 -10.18
CA ASP A 67 1.04 -13.50 -11.23
C ASP A 67 -0.22 -12.61 -11.35
N LEU A 68 -0.24 -11.47 -10.65
CA LEU A 68 -1.35 -10.51 -10.63
C LEU A 68 -1.13 -9.36 -11.62
N PHE A 69 -2.24 -8.77 -12.04
CA PHE A 69 -2.25 -7.49 -12.73
C PHE A 69 -3.12 -6.50 -11.96
N VAL A 70 -2.83 -5.22 -12.15
CA VAL A 70 -3.59 -4.09 -11.59
C VAL A 70 -3.88 -3.07 -12.69
N GLU A 71 -4.89 -2.23 -12.48
CA GLU A 71 -5.15 -1.06 -13.32
C GLU A 71 -4.35 0.12 -12.76
N SER A 72 -3.07 0.18 -13.13
CA SER A 72 -2.10 1.17 -12.67
C SER A 72 -2.41 2.57 -13.21
N TYR A 73 -2.09 3.60 -12.44
CA TYR A 73 -2.22 4.99 -12.83
C TYR A 73 -1.02 5.43 -13.67
N LEU A 74 -1.31 6.03 -14.83
CA LEU A 74 -0.33 6.79 -15.60
C LEU A 74 -0.63 8.29 -15.48
N PHE A 75 0.38 9.04 -15.06
CA PHE A 75 0.27 10.46 -14.75
C PHE A 75 0.79 11.32 -15.90
N THR A 76 0.06 12.39 -16.20
CA THR A 76 0.47 13.43 -17.16
C THR A 76 0.30 14.81 -16.52
N SER A 77 1.38 15.60 -16.53
CA SER A 77 1.34 16.99 -16.04
C SER A 77 0.56 17.85 -17.03
N LEU A 78 -0.36 18.67 -16.54
CA LEU A 78 -1.16 19.59 -17.37
C LEU A 78 -0.75 21.05 -17.19
N LEU A 79 -0.30 21.43 -15.99
CA LEU A 79 0.18 22.78 -15.72
C LEU A 79 1.58 22.99 -16.31
N TYR A 80 1.76 24.16 -16.91
CA TYR A 80 3.06 24.59 -17.42
C TYR A 80 4.07 24.79 -16.29
N GLU A 81 3.60 25.21 -15.12
CA GLU A 81 4.39 25.48 -13.93
C GLU A 81 4.76 24.22 -13.13
N SER A 82 4.32 23.03 -13.58
CA SER A 82 4.70 21.78 -12.92
C SER A 82 6.23 21.61 -12.91
N PRO A 83 6.83 21.29 -11.75
CA PRO A 83 8.29 21.21 -11.63
C PRO A 83 8.90 20.06 -12.43
N LYS A 84 8.09 19.05 -12.78
CA LYS A 84 8.45 17.93 -13.64
C LYS A 84 7.40 17.75 -14.75
N ILE A 85 7.87 17.49 -15.97
CA ILE A 85 7.01 17.13 -17.10
C ILE A 85 6.79 15.61 -17.05
N LEU A 86 5.55 15.20 -16.79
CA LEU A 86 5.13 13.81 -16.84
C LEU A 86 4.30 13.59 -18.10
N LEU A 87 4.59 12.53 -18.84
CA LEU A 87 3.79 12.06 -19.96
C LEU A 87 3.55 10.56 -19.82
N ASN A 88 2.34 10.19 -19.40
CA ASN A 88 1.94 8.80 -19.13
C ASN A 88 2.95 8.04 -18.24
N VAL A 89 3.45 8.69 -17.19
CA VAL A 89 4.44 8.10 -16.29
C VAL A 89 3.74 7.23 -15.25
N GLY A 90 4.12 5.97 -15.14
CA GLY A 90 3.68 5.08 -14.05
C GLY A 90 4.49 5.34 -12.78
N MET A 91 3.81 5.40 -11.63
CA MET A 91 4.43 5.70 -10.32
C MET A 91 4.29 4.56 -9.31
N GLY A 92 3.83 3.40 -9.77
CA GLY A 92 3.61 2.23 -8.92
C GLY A 92 2.29 2.25 -8.15
N ASP A 93 1.39 3.19 -8.45
CA ASP A 93 0.09 3.32 -7.77
C ASP A 93 -1.06 2.89 -8.67
N TYR A 94 -2.14 2.39 -8.07
CA TYR A 94 -3.34 1.92 -8.74
C TYR A 94 -4.59 2.21 -7.91
N GLY A 95 -5.75 2.10 -8.55
CA GLY A 95 -7.05 2.21 -7.90
C GLY A 95 -8.16 2.44 -8.91
N GLU A 96 -9.35 2.72 -8.40
CA GLU A 96 -10.54 2.93 -9.21
C GLU A 96 -10.65 4.39 -9.62
N ILE A 97 -10.81 4.63 -10.93
CA ILE A 97 -11.14 5.94 -11.49
C ILE A 97 -12.61 5.91 -11.91
N SER A 98 -13.42 6.78 -11.32
CA SER A 98 -14.81 6.95 -11.71
C SER A 98 -15.11 8.41 -12.06
N SER A 99 -16.20 8.63 -12.79
CA SER A 99 -16.76 9.96 -12.97
C SER A 99 -18.09 10.02 -12.22
N GLU A 100 -18.14 10.85 -11.18
CA GLU A 100 -19.27 10.96 -10.28
C GLU A 100 -19.59 12.41 -9.98
N SER A 101 -20.88 12.76 -10.07
CA SER A 101 -21.34 14.07 -9.63
C SER A 101 -21.37 14.13 -8.10
N CYS A 102 -20.60 15.03 -7.52
CA CYS A 102 -20.63 15.33 -6.09
C CYS A 102 -21.18 16.73 -5.83
N ALA A 103 -22.02 16.89 -4.80
CA ALA A 103 -22.61 18.18 -4.44
C ALA A 103 -21.61 19.14 -3.75
N CYS A 104 -20.38 18.69 -3.51
CA CYS A 104 -19.32 19.47 -2.88
C CYS A 104 -18.79 20.58 -3.82
N VAL A 105 -17.87 21.40 -3.30
CA VAL A 105 -17.26 22.48 -4.09
C VAL A 105 -16.47 21.92 -5.27
N PHE A 106 -15.73 20.82 -5.10
CA PHE A 106 -14.98 20.18 -6.19
C PHE A 106 -15.89 19.80 -7.36
N GLY A 107 -17.01 19.11 -7.09
CA GLY A 107 -17.98 18.76 -8.13
C GLY A 107 -18.58 19.99 -8.81
N LYS A 108 -18.89 21.06 -8.05
CA LYS A 108 -19.42 22.32 -8.61
C LYS A 108 -18.45 23.05 -9.53
N VAL A 109 -17.14 22.91 -9.31
CA VAL A 109 -16.10 23.50 -10.18
C VAL A 109 -15.63 22.56 -11.29
N GLY A 110 -16.24 21.38 -11.44
CA GLY A 110 -15.97 20.45 -12.54
C GLY A 110 -14.93 19.36 -12.25
N PHE A 111 -14.53 19.18 -10.98
CA PHE A 111 -13.67 18.07 -10.54
C PHE A 111 -14.55 16.83 -10.25
N ASP A 112 -15.15 16.33 -11.32
CA ASP A 112 -16.08 15.19 -11.35
C ASP A 112 -15.39 13.84 -11.56
N THR A 113 -14.06 13.82 -11.69
CA THR A 113 -13.25 12.59 -11.70
C THR A 113 -12.83 12.27 -10.27
N CYS A 114 -13.13 11.05 -9.85
CA CYS A 114 -12.89 10.56 -8.49
C CYS A 114 -11.89 9.40 -8.51
N LEU A 115 -11.05 9.34 -7.48
CA LEU A 115 -10.12 8.25 -7.21
C LEU A 115 -10.55 7.55 -5.92
N ASN A 116 -10.61 6.23 -5.97
CA ASN A 116 -11.02 5.37 -4.87
C ASN A 116 -10.07 4.17 -4.73
N ASN A 117 -9.99 3.59 -3.53
CA ASN A 117 -9.18 2.39 -3.29
C ASN A 117 -7.72 2.56 -3.74
N ILE A 118 -7.11 3.71 -3.44
CA ILE A 118 -5.77 4.07 -3.90
C ILE A 118 -4.73 3.23 -3.16
N ARG A 119 -3.94 2.44 -3.88
CA ARG A 119 -2.93 1.53 -3.33
C ARG A 119 -1.65 1.57 -4.17
N SER A 120 -0.56 1.04 -3.63
CA SER A 120 0.70 0.91 -4.36
C SER A 120 1.03 -0.57 -4.61
N TYR A 121 1.65 -0.89 -5.74
CA TYR A 121 2.10 -2.23 -6.11
C TYR A 121 3.61 -2.33 -6.33
N GLU A 122 4.33 -1.20 -6.35
CA GLU A 122 5.80 -1.14 -6.42
C GLU A 122 6.42 -0.56 -5.13
N LYS A 123 5.58 -0.07 -4.21
CA LYS A 123 6.02 0.51 -2.95
C LYS A 123 5.32 -0.13 -1.77
N LEU A 124 6.07 -0.29 -0.70
CA LEU A 124 5.52 -0.58 0.63
C LEU A 124 5.22 0.75 1.32
N THR A 125 3.94 1.05 1.51
CA THR A 125 3.51 2.26 2.19
C THR A 125 2.85 1.94 3.53
N GLY A 126 3.42 2.44 4.62
CA GLY A 126 2.93 2.19 5.98
C GLY A 126 3.31 3.30 6.94
N GLU A 127 2.35 3.82 7.70
CA GLU A 127 2.55 4.89 8.68
C GLU A 127 3.19 6.15 8.05
N GLY A 128 2.82 6.47 6.80
CA GLY A 128 3.35 7.64 6.07
C GLY A 128 4.74 7.47 5.44
N VAL A 129 5.29 6.26 5.45
CA VAL A 129 6.63 5.93 4.91
C VAL A 129 6.48 5.08 3.65
N THR A 130 7.27 5.35 2.62
CA THR A 130 7.26 4.62 1.34
C THR A 130 8.63 4.02 1.04
N PHE A 131 8.74 2.70 0.87
CA PHE A 131 9.97 2.01 0.42
C PHE A 131 9.86 1.54 -1.02
N VAL A 132 10.98 1.65 -1.76
CA VAL A 132 11.08 1.22 -3.16
C VAL A 132 11.53 -0.24 -3.25
N ASP A 133 10.88 -0.98 -4.15
CA ASP A 133 11.01 -2.43 -4.43
C ASP A 133 12.44 -3.01 -4.30
N THR A 134 13.45 -2.28 -4.79
CA THR A 134 14.82 -2.79 -4.89
C THR A 134 15.54 -3.03 -3.56
N ASP A 135 15.16 -2.34 -2.48
CA ASP A 135 15.92 -2.41 -1.23
C ASP A 135 15.56 -3.60 -0.35
N PHE A 136 14.28 -3.96 -0.26
CA PHE A 136 13.89 -5.13 0.53
C PHE A 136 14.20 -6.44 -0.22
N ILE A 137 14.12 -6.49 -1.56
CA ILE A 137 14.43 -7.71 -2.33
C ILE A 137 15.85 -8.17 -2.01
N ARG A 138 16.82 -7.25 -2.06
CA ARG A 138 18.21 -7.54 -1.70
C ARG A 138 18.34 -8.05 -0.25
N ILE A 139 17.58 -7.46 0.66
CA ILE A 139 17.61 -7.86 2.08
C ILE A 139 17.06 -9.28 2.24
N VAL A 140 15.90 -9.57 1.65
CA VAL A 140 15.19 -10.86 1.75
C VAL A 140 15.92 -11.97 1.02
N GLU A 141 16.40 -11.74 -0.21
CA GLU A 141 16.99 -12.79 -1.04
C GLU A 141 18.47 -13.04 -0.76
N ARG A 142 19.18 -12.08 -0.17
CA ARG A 142 20.63 -12.16 0.05
C ARG A 142 21.04 -11.90 1.49
N ASP A 143 20.76 -10.70 2.01
CA ASP A 143 21.38 -10.26 3.28
C ASP A 143 20.89 -11.08 4.50
N LEU A 144 19.63 -11.53 4.49
CA LEU A 144 19.07 -12.42 5.51
C LEU A 144 19.61 -13.86 5.39
N PRO A 145 19.54 -14.54 4.22
CA PRO A 145 20.18 -15.85 4.03
C PRO A 145 21.67 -15.88 4.40
N GLU A 146 22.45 -14.85 4.02
CA GLU A 146 23.88 -14.77 4.35
C GLU A 146 24.12 -14.73 5.87
N ARG A 147 23.22 -14.10 6.62
CA ARG A 147 23.37 -13.91 8.07
C ARG A 147 22.82 -15.07 8.89
N PHE A 148 21.63 -15.55 8.54
CA PHE A 148 20.86 -16.49 9.36
C PHE A 148 20.75 -17.89 8.74
N GLY A 149 21.28 -18.10 7.53
CA GLY A 149 21.22 -19.37 6.81
C GLY A 149 19.95 -19.53 5.97
N GLY A 150 19.82 -20.66 5.27
CA GLY A 150 18.71 -20.88 4.32
C GLY A 150 18.98 -20.37 2.91
N ARG A 151 17.93 -20.30 2.09
CA ARG A 151 17.97 -19.86 0.68
C ARG A 151 17.14 -18.58 0.50
N SER A 152 17.26 -17.94 -0.65
CA SER A 152 16.41 -16.78 -1.00
C SER A 152 14.91 -17.07 -0.91
N THR A 153 14.49 -18.32 -1.13
CA THR A 153 13.09 -18.76 -1.03
C THR A 153 12.67 -19.20 0.38
N ASP A 154 13.55 -19.09 1.37
CA ASP A 154 13.24 -19.39 2.78
C ASP A 154 12.80 -18.15 3.56
N TYR A 155 12.84 -16.96 2.93
CA TYR A 155 12.42 -15.69 3.50
C TYR A 155 11.41 -15.04 2.55
N GLN A 156 10.37 -14.42 3.09
CA GLN A 156 9.39 -13.69 2.29
C GLN A 156 8.77 -12.58 3.11
N LEU A 157 8.72 -11.37 2.57
CA LEU A 157 7.97 -10.28 3.15
C LEU A 157 6.52 -10.35 2.65
N VAL A 158 5.56 -10.35 3.56
CA VAL A 158 4.14 -10.47 3.25
C VAL A 158 3.43 -9.23 3.75
N GLU A 159 2.74 -8.54 2.86
CA GLU A 159 1.75 -7.55 3.25
C GLU A 159 0.40 -8.22 3.48
N LYS A 160 -0.17 -7.99 4.66
CA LYS A 160 -1.44 -8.58 5.08
C LYS A 160 -2.31 -7.53 5.73
N GLU A 161 -3.54 -7.43 5.24
CA GLU A 161 -4.59 -6.67 5.92
C GLU A 161 -5.20 -7.56 7.04
N ASP A 162 -5.24 -7.06 8.28
CA ASP A 162 -5.93 -7.76 9.38
C ASP A 162 -7.46 -7.65 9.23
N SER A 163 -8.21 -8.37 10.07
CA SER A 163 -9.69 -8.33 10.05
C SER A 163 -10.29 -6.97 10.38
N ARG A 164 -9.46 -6.01 10.81
CA ARG A 164 -9.84 -4.63 11.11
C ARG A 164 -9.36 -3.67 10.02
N GLY A 165 -8.82 -4.13 8.89
CA GLY A 165 -8.40 -3.24 7.81
C GLY A 165 -7.08 -2.52 8.06
N PHE A 166 -6.26 -2.98 9.02
CA PHE A 166 -4.90 -2.49 9.19
C PHE A 166 -3.93 -3.32 8.36
N THR A 167 -3.10 -2.65 7.57
CA THR A 167 -2.00 -3.28 6.84
C THR A 167 -0.84 -3.55 7.80
N HIS A 168 -0.44 -4.81 7.89
CA HIS A 168 0.74 -5.26 8.64
C HIS A 168 1.72 -5.94 7.68
N LEU A 169 3.00 -5.87 8.03
CA LEU A 169 4.06 -6.59 7.35
C LEU A 169 4.51 -7.79 8.18
N GLN A 170 4.61 -8.93 7.53
CA GLN A 170 5.15 -10.15 8.14
C GLN A 170 6.37 -10.59 7.34
N LEU A 171 7.53 -10.64 7.98
CA LEU A 171 8.69 -11.32 7.41
C LEU A 171 8.59 -12.80 7.79
N LEU A 172 8.09 -13.60 6.86
CA LEU A 172 8.06 -15.05 6.98
C LEU A 172 9.49 -15.58 6.92
N VAL A 173 9.84 -16.43 7.88
CA VAL A 173 11.09 -17.17 7.87
C VAL A 173 10.77 -18.66 7.98
N SER A 174 11.14 -19.39 6.93
CA SER A 174 10.94 -20.83 6.79
C SER A 174 11.50 -21.58 8.00
N PRO A 175 10.74 -22.53 8.59
CA PRO A 175 11.25 -23.40 9.64
C PRO A 175 12.54 -24.15 9.25
N ARG A 176 12.82 -24.31 7.94
CA ARG A 176 14.03 -24.97 7.41
C ARG A 176 15.34 -24.23 7.71
N VAL A 177 15.27 -22.94 8.03
CA VAL A 177 16.43 -22.12 8.41
C VAL A 177 17.07 -22.63 9.72
N GLY A 178 16.32 -23.37 10.55
CA GLY A 178 16.77 -23.84 11.86
C GLY A 178 16.39 -22.89 13.00
N GLU A 179 17.03 -23.03 14.16
CA GLU A 179 16.79 -22.16 15.31
C GLU A 179 17.38 -20.76 15.07
N ILE A 180 16.53 -19.74 15.14
CA ILE A 180 16.90 -18.32 15.01
C ILE A 180 16.10 -17.52 16.04
N GLN A 181 16.68 -16.43 16.53
CA GLN A 181 15.97 -15.48 17.37
C GLN A 181 15.24 -14.46 16.49
N GLU A 182 13.91 -14.43 16.58
CA GLU A 182 13.05 -13.52 15.80
C GLU A 182 13.42 -12.04 16.01
N THR A 183 13.75 -11.65 17.24
CA THR A 183 14.21 -10.30 17.56
C THR A 183 15.49 -9.91 16.82
N GLU A 184 16.45 -10.82 16.67
CA GLU A 184 17.68 -10.57 15.92
C GLU A 184 17.43 -10.40 14.42
N VAL A 185 16.50 -11.18 13.87
CA VAL A 185 16.10 -11.06 12.45
C VAL A 185 15.42 -9.71 12.21
N LEU A 186 14.50 -9.32 13.09
CA LEU A 186 13.80 -8.05 13.03
C LEU A 186 14.78 -6.86 13.09
N ASP A 187 15.65 -6.86 14.10
CA ASP A 187 16.65 -5.80 14.28
C ASP A 187 17.60 -5.72 13.06
N ARG A 188 18.00 -6.88 12.51
CA ARG A 188 18.85 -6.90 11.31
C ARG A 188 18.12 -6.32 10.11
N PHE A 189 16.88 -6.73 9.87
CA PHE A 189 16.07 -6.26 8.75
C PHE A 189 15.87 -4.73 8.80
N LEU A 190 15.43 -4.21 9.95
CA LEU A 190 15.27 -2.77 10.17
C LEU A 190 16.60 -2.00 10.02
N SER A 191 17.72 -2.56 10.50
CA SER A 191 19.03 -1.93 10.34
C SER A 191 19.47 -1.80 8.88
N LEU A 192 19.14 -2.79 8.05
CA LEU A 192 19.48 -2.80 6.63
C LEU A 192 18.59 -1.86 5.83
N LEU A 193 17.30 -1.80 6.16
CA LEU A 193 16.38 -0.80 5.60
C LEU A 193 16.84 0.62 5.92
N ARG A 194 17.23 0.90 7.17
CA ARG A 194 17.72 2.24 7.57
C ARG A 194 18.97 2.67 6.80
N ARG A 195 19.85 1.73 6.46
CA ARG A 195 21.04 2.02 5.65
C ARG A 195 20.70 2.31 4.19
N ALA A 196 19.61 1.75 3.68
CA ALA A 196 19.07 2.10 2.36
C ALA A 196 18.39 3.48 2.38
N GLU A 197 17.70 3.85 3.47
CA GLU A 197 17.07 5.17 3.67
C GLU A 197 18.06 6.34 3.69
N ALA A 198 19.33 6.12 4.04
CA ALA A 198 20.36 7.16 4.19
C ALA A 198 20.87 7.79 2.87
N SER A 199 20.18 7.55 1.75
CA SER A 199 20.45 8.23 0.48
C SER A 199 19.98 9.71 0.53
N PRO A 200 20.73 10.68 -0.02
CA PRO A 200 20.50 12.13 0.17
C PRO A 200 19.13 12.68 -0.25
N ASP A 201 18.36 11.93 -1.04
CA ASP A 201 17.08 12.36 -1.62
C ASP A 201 15.84 11.83 -0.87
N SER A 202 16.00 11.17 0.28
CA SER A 202 14.88 10.54 1.00
C SER A 202 14.29 11.45 2.09
N TRP A 203 12.97 11.65 2.05
CA TRP A 203 12.21 12.25 3.16
C TRP A 203 12.01 11.26 4.34
N SER A 204 12.54 10.04 4.22
CA SER A 204 12.32 8.91 5.12
C SER A 204 13.33 8.81 6.27
N GLN A 205 13.76 9.94 6.86
CA GLN A 205 14.72 9.88 7.99
C GLN A 205 14.16 9.27 9.29
N SER A 206 12.90 8.83 9.31
CA SER A 206 12.23 8.28 10.50
C SER A 206 11.37 7.04 10.25
N GLY A 207 11.41 6.46 9.05
CA GLY A 207 10.40 5.46 8.67
C GLY A 207 10.55 4.10 9.35
N THR A 208 11.79 3.61 9.40
CA THR A 208 12.15 2.43 10.17
C THR A 208 11.88 2.55 11.68
N GLU A 209 11.98 3.76 12.25
CA GLU A 209 11.69 4.01 13.67
C GLU A 209 10.19 3.98 13.95
N MET A 210 9.36 4.51 13.04
CA MET A 210 7.90 4.46 13.17
C MET A 210 7.37 3.02 13.11
N TRP A 211 7.87 2.17 12.20
CA TRP A 211 7.47 0.76 12.13
C TRP A 211 7.85 -0.05 13.37
N LYS A 212 9.00 0.29 13.97
CA LYS A 212 9.43 -0.30 15.24
C LYS A 212 8.48 0.09 16.38
N GLN A 213 8.01 1.33 16.40
CA GLN A 213 7.09 1.83 17.43
C GLN A 213 5.65 1.32 17.26
N SER A 214 5.18 1.13 16.02
CA SER A 214 3.81 0.67 15.72
C SER A 214 3.65 -0.85 15.72
N ASN A 215 4.74 -1.61 15.90
CA ASN A 215 4.75 -3.09 15.78
C ASN A 215 4.20 -3.58 14.42
N MET A 216 4.37 -2.76 13.38
CA MET A 216 3.85 -3.01 12.03
C MET A 216 4.57 -4.17 11.33
N LEU A 217 5.84 -4.43 11.68
CA LEU A 217 6.62 -5.53 11.14
C LEU A 217 6.81 -6.63 12.17
N GLN A 218 6.40 -7.85 11.83
CA GLN A 218 6.52 -9.04 12.67
C GLN A 218 7.32 -10.13 11.98
N ILE A 219 8.13 -10.87 12.74
CA ILE A 219 8.75 -12.09 12.24
C ILE A 219 7.80 -13.25 12.50
N VAL A 220 7.56 -14.07 11.50
CA VAL A 220 6.65 -15.23 11.61
C VAL A 220 7.37 -16.47 11.12
N ARG A 221 7.39 -17.52 11.95
CA ARG A 221 8.03 -18.81 11.64
C ARG A 221 7.07 -19.70 10.84
N GLU A 222 6.82 -19.33 9.59
CA GLU A 222 5.98 -20.07 8.64
C GLU A 222 6.70 -20.28 7.31
N PHE A 223 6.23 -21.26 6.52
CA PHE A 223 6.73 -21.45 5.17
C PHE A 223 6.27 -20.30 4.25
N PRO A 224 7.17 -19.74 3.42
CA PRO A 224 6.80 -18.75 2.42
C PRO A 224 5.66 -19.22 1.51
N PHE A 225 4.76 -18.31 1.18
CA PHE A 225 3.62 -18.58 0.30
C PHE A 225 4.07 -18.66 -1.16
N PRO A 226 3.74 -19.75 -1.87
CA PRO A 226 3.92 -19.83 -3.30
C PRO A 226 2.86 -19.03 -4.04
N THR A 227 3.24 -18.46 -5.18
CA THR A 227 2.29 -17.97 -6.18
C THR A 227 1.49 -19.12 -6.80
N VAL A 228 0.49 -18.79 -7.61
CA VAL A 228 -0.30 -19.78 -8.37
C VAL A 228 0.60 -20.63 -9.27
N SER A 229 1.67 -20.04 -9.82
CA SER A 229 2.70 -20.74 -10.61
C SER A 229 3.72 -21.53 -9.78
N GLY A 230 3.62 -21.52 -8.44
CA GLY A 230 4.50 -22.26 -7.53
C GLY A 230 5.81 -21.55 -7.16
N LYS A 231 5.97 -20.27 -7.53
CA LYS A 231 7.18 -19.49 -7.24
C LYS A 231 7.10 -18.85 -5.86
N ILE A 232 8.21 -18.84 -5.12
CA ILE A 232 8.33 -18.03 -3.90
C ILE A 232 8.91 -16.68 -4.29
N MET A 233 8.14 -15.62 -4.09
CA MET A 233 8.54 -14.26 -4.42
C MET A 233 8.98 -13.54 -3.14
N PRO A 234 9.96 -12.64 -3.20
CA PRO A 234 10.49 -11.96 -2.01
C PRO A 234 9.46 -11.06 -1.33
N PHE A 235 8.48 -10.57 -2.09
CA PHE A 235 7.30 -9.87 -1.59
C PHE A 235 6.01 -10.54 -2.05
N PHE A 236 5.02 -10.58 -1.16
CA PHE A 236 3.72 -11.17 -1.43
C PHE A 236 2.60 -10.37 -0.78
N VAL A 237 1.59 -10.00 -1.57
CA VAL A 237 0.38 -9.36 -1.04
C VAL A 237 -0.67 -10.44 -0.78
N SER A 238 -0.97 -10.70 0.49
CA SER A 238 -2.04 -11.62 0.86
C SER A 238 -3.39 -10.93 0.68
N LYS A 239 -4.22 -11.42 -0.26
CA LYS A 239 -5.62 -11.00 -0.30
C LYS A 239 -6.34 -11.41 1.00
N PRO A 240 -7.26 -10.58 1.53
CA PRO A 240 -8.15 -11.04 2.58
C PRO A 240 -8.94 -12.24 2.07
N LYS A 241 -9.09 -13.28 2.91
CA LYS A 241 -10.00 -14.39 2.60
C LYS A 241 -11.40 -13.79 2.47
N SER A 242 -11.95 -13.73 1.26
CA SER A 242 -13.37 -13.49 1.08
C SER A 242 -14.13 -14.56 1.85
N VAL A 243 -14.86 -14.17 2.89
CA VAL A 243 -15.81 -15.08 3.54
C VAL A 243 -16.83 -15.49 2.46
N PRO A 244 -17.00 -16.79 2.16
CA PRO A 244 -18.03 -17.22 1.23
C PRO A 244 -19.39 -16.74 1.74
N SER A 245 -20.09 -15.98 0.90
CA SER A 245 -21.49 -15.64 1.13
C SER A 245 -22.36 -16.87 0.86
N GLU A 246 -22.45 -17.78 1.82
CA GLU A 246 -23.49 -18.80 1.82
C GLU A 246 -24.30 -18.70 3.13
N GLU A 247 -25.62 -18.85 2.98
CA GLU A 247 -26.67 -18.81 4.01
C GLU A 247 -27.22 -17.43 4.41
N ARG A 248 -27.72 -16.68 3.43
CA ARG A 248 -28.97 -15.91 3.59
C ARG A 248 -30.00 -16.33 2.56
N SER A 249 -30.47 -17.56 2.68
CA SER A 249 -31.74 -17.98 2.09
C SER A 249 -32.41 -18.97 3.04
N THR A 250 -33.73 -18.83 3.16
CA THR A 250 -34.67 -19.66 3.93
C THR A 250 -34.69 -19.55 5.46
N ALA A 251 -35.22 -18.44 5.99
CA ALA A 251 -36.08 -18.47 7.19
C ALA A 251 -36.83 -17.14 7.39
N SER A 252 -37.87 -16.91 6.60
CA SER A 252 -38.97 -16.02 6.99
C SER A 252 -40.23 -16.41 6.23
N GLN A 253 -40.78 -17.55 6.65
CA GLN A 253 -42.17 -17.92 6.46
C GLN A 253 -42.65 -18.59 7.75
N LYS A 254 -43.80 -18.12 8.26
CA LYS A 254 -44.45 -18.43 9.56
C LYS A 254 -43.84 -17.61 10.71
N ILE A 255 -44.57 -16.75 11.43
CA ILE A 255 -46.00 -16.63 11.74
C ILE A 255 -46.37 -15.14 11.72
#